data_AF-A0AAD5MQB1-F1
#
_entry.id   AF-A0AAD5MQB1-F1
#
_cell.length_a   1.000
_cell.length_b   1.000
_cell.length_c   1.000
_cell.angle_alpha   90.00
_cell.angle_beta   90.00
_cell.angle_gamma   90.00
#
_symmetry.space_group_name_H-M   'P 1'
#
loop_
_entity.id
_entity.type
_entity.pdbx_description
1 polymer ?
#
loop_
_entity_poly.entity_id
_entity_poly.type
_entity_poly.pdbx_seq_one_letter_code
_entity_poly.pdbx_strand_id
1 'polypeptide(L)'
;MKAELLAEFERRRRARTLTLPTDDVQVKLKLRKLNQPICLFGEDILDRRERLRALLSTMTEDEVAKILHTEEGFVEKPDEETTTWYHRGPMSLRAARVAIADFSLRRAKERLIRARENAARPPHEKALARQEAHKWIQQLNLHASQVADSRPVAFCEFSPDSEHIVTAGWSGQPSVWRRDTCERMIRYVGHQSQSGCARFHPHAFISADSSELNVASCAHDGTVYLWSLDNEKPLSELRET
;
A
#
# COMPACT_ATOMS: atom_id res chain seq x y z
N MET A 1 35.91 8.94 -47.52
CA MET A 1 37.14 9.56 -46.97
C MET A 1 37.10 11.09 -46.87
N LYS A 2 37.23 11.89 -47.95
CA LYS A 2 37.30 13.37 -47.79
C LYS A 2 36.02 14.01 -47.20
N ALA A 3 34.84 13.56 -47.65
CA ALA A 3 33.56 14.10 -47.16
C ALA A 3 33.27 13.74 -45.69
N GLU A 4 33.65 12.54 -45.24
CA GLU A 4 33.47 12.10 -43.84
C GLU A 4 34.41 12.86 -42.89
N LEU A 5 35.66 13.11 -43.30
CA LEU A 5 36.61 13.92 -42.54
C LEU A 5 36.15 15.37 -42.38
N LEU A 6 35.55 15.95 -43.42
CA LEU A 6 34.93 17.27 -43.37
C LEU A 6 33.73 17.31 -42.42
N ALA A 7 32.84 16.32 -42.48
CA ALA A 7 31.69 16.21 -41.60
C ALA A 7 32.11 16.03 -40.12
N GLU A 8 33.17 15.27 -39.84
CA GLU A 8 33.69 15.11 -38.48
C GLU A 8 34.30 16.41 -37.94
N PHE A 9 35.00 17.17 -38.79
CA PHE A 9 35.56 18.47 -38.43
C PHE A 9 34.45 19.49 -38.14
N GLU A 10 33.39 19.50 -38.94
CA GLU A 10 32.20 20.34 -38.72
C GLU A 10 31.47 19.98 -37.43
N ARG A 11 31.31 18.69 -37.11
CA ARG A 11 30.73 18.23 -35.82
C ARG A 11 31.56 18.68 -34.63
N ARG A 12 32.88 18.51 -34.68
CA ARG A 12 33.81 18.96 -33.61
C ARG A 12 33.85 20.49 -33.47
N ARG A 13 33.61 21.23 -34.55
CA ARG A 13 33.48 22.69 -34.52
C ARG A 13 32.18 23.10 -33.87
N ARG A 14 31.04 22.51 -34.28
CA ARG A 14 29.72 22.75 -33.66
C ARG A 14 29.71 22.42 -32.17
N ALA A 15 30.24 21.26 -31.77
CA ALA A 15 30.33 20.87 -30.37
C ALA A 15 31.03 21.91 -29.48
N ARG A 16 32.07 22.59 -29.99
CA ARG A 16 32.81 23.63 -29.26
C ARG A 16 32.07 24.97 -29.18
N THR A 17 31.22 25.27 -30.16
CA THR A 17 30.42 26.50 -30.20
C THR A 17 29.15 26.39 -29.35
N LEU A 18 28.66 25.17 -29.09
CA LEU A 18 27.45 24.94 -28.31
C LEU A 18 27.62 25.28 -26.81
N THR A 19 26.81 26.24 -26.35
CA THR A 19 26.67 26.59 -24.94
C THR A 19 25.61 25.70 -24.30
N LEU A 20 26.03 24.91 -23.30
CA LEU A 20 25.14 24.02 -22.54
C LEU A 20 24.95 24.53 -21.11
N PRO A 21 23.79 24.25 -20.48
CA PRO A 21 23.58 24.49 -19.05
C PRO A 21 24.70 23.89 -18.20
N THR A 22 25.06 24.57 -17.11
CA THR A 22 26.02 24.10 -16.10
C THR A 22 25.34 23.29 -15.00
N ASP A 23 24.05 23.52 -14.78
CA ASP A 23 23.25 22.77 -13.80
C ASP A 23 22.96 21.36 -14.30
N ASP A 24 23.29 20.37 -13.47
CA ASP A 24 23.12 18.95 -13.76
C ASP A 24 21.65 18.57 -13.96
N VAL A 25 20.74 19.21 -13.21
CA VAL A 25 19.30 18.94 -13.33
C VAL A 25 18.80 19.28 -14.74
N GLN A 26 19.21 20.43 -15.26
CA GLN A 26 18.87 20.85 -16.62
C GLN A 26 19.47 19.91 -17.68
N VAL A 27 20.73 19.48 -17.51
CA VAL A 27 21.37 18.50 -18.41
C VAL A 27 20.58 17.18 -18.44
N LYS A 28 20.17 16.67 -17.27
CA LYS A 28 19.34 15.47 -17.14
C LYS A 28 17.97 15.60 -17.83
N LEU A 29 17.32 16.76 -17.69
CA LEU A 29 16.05 17.04 -18.37
C LEU A 29 16.19 17.05 -19.89
N LYS A 30 17.24 17.68 -20.42
CA LYS A 30 17.48 17.70 -21.88
C LYS A 30 17.82 16.30 -22.43
N LEU A 31 18.59 15.48 -21.70
CA LEU A 31 18.84 14.08 -22.06
C LEU A 31 17.55 13.26 -22.07
N ARG A 32 16.65 13.48 -21.10
CA ARG A 32 15.33 12.86 -21.05
C ARG A 32 14.47 13.25 -22.25
N LYS A 33 14.48 14.51 -22.69
CA LYS A 33 13.78 14.95 -23.92
C LYS A 33 14.30 14.27 -25.18
N LEU A 34 15.60 14.03 -25.24
CA LEU A 34 16.25 13.30 -26.32
C LEU A 34 15.98 11.79 -26.27
N ASN A 35 15.16 11.30 -25.32
CA ASN A 35 14.96 9.88 -25.02
C ASN A 35 16.28 9.12 -24.82
N GLN A 36 17.28 9.80 -24.24
CA GLN A 36 18.57 9.23 -23.91
C GLN A 36 18.63 8.86 -22.43
N PRO A 37 19.45 7.85 -22.05
CA PRO A 37 19.71 7.54 -20.65
C PRO A 37 20.16 8.80 -19.90
N ILE A 38 19.51 9.07 -18.77
CA ILE A 38 19.77 10.28 -17.96
C ILE A 38 21.18 10.22 -17.36
N CYS A 39 21.58 9.05 -16.85
CA CYS A 39 22.92 8.77 -16.34
C CYS A 39 23.40 7.41 -16.87
N LEU A 40 24.68 7.31 -17.21
CA LEU A 40 25.38 6.05 -17.44
C LEU A 40 26.20 5.65 -16.22
N PHE A 41 26.58 4.37 -16.13
CA PHE A 41 27.41 3.87 -15.03
C PHE A 41 28.82 4.47 -15.10
N GLY A 42 29.30 5.02 -13.98
CA GLY A 42 30.62 5.67 -13.89
C GLY A 42 30.70 7.05 -14.56
N GLU A 43 29.57 7.62 -14.98
CA GLU A 43 29.51 8.93 -15.63
C GLU A 43 29.38 10.06 -14.61
N ASP A 44 30.35 10.97 -14.58
CA ASP A 44 30.30 12.15 -13.72
C ASP A 44 29.46 13.28 -14.34
N ILE A 45 29.23 14.38 -13.61
CA ILE A 45 28.41 15.52 -14.07
C ILE A 45 28.99 16.13 -15.36
N LEU A 46 30.31 16.20 -15.46
CA LEU A 46 31.00 16.73 -16.64
C LEU A 46 30.86 15.80 -17.86
N ASP A 47 31.04 14.49 -17.65
CA ASP A 47 30.91 13.47 -18.70
C ASP A 47 29.48 13.45 -19.26
N ARG A 48 28.47 13.59 -18.39
CA ARG A 48 27.06 13.69 -18.78
C ARG A 48 26.78 14.91 -19.65
N ARG A 49 27.37 16.04 -19.29
CA ARG A 49 27.27 17.29 -20.07
C ARG A 49 28.01 17.16 -21.40
N GLU A 50 29.15 16.47 -21.43
CA GLU A 50 29.91 16.20 -22.65
C GLU A 50 29.17 15.23 -23.57
N ARG A 51 28.49 14.22 -23.04
CA ARG A 51 27.61 13.36 -23.81
C ARG A 51 26.43 14.12 -24.41
N LEU A 52 25.77 14.99 -23.63
CA LEU A 52 24.73 15.86 -24.16
C LEU A 52 25.27 16.75 -25.30
N ARG A 53 26.50 17.27 -25.15
CA ARG A 53 27.19 18.02 -26.21
C ARG A 53 27.43 17.19 -27.47
N ALA A 54 27.92 15.96 -27.31
CA ALA A 54 28.18 15.04 -28.41
C ALA A 54 26.88 14.71 -29.16
N LEU A 55 25.80 14.44 -28.44
CA LEU A 55 24.49 14.17 -29.03
C LEU A 55 23.95 15.37 -29.82
N LEU A 56 23.94 16.56 -29.21
CA LEU A 56 23.46 17.79 -29.87
C LEU A 56 24.33 18.18 -31.08
N SER A 57 25.61 17.83 -31.09
CA SER A 57 26.50 18.11 -32.24
C SER A 57 26.14 17.33 -33.51
N THR A 58 25.35 16.25 -33.39
CA THR A 58 24.91 15.43 -34.53
C THR A 58 23.58 15.90 -35.13
N MET A 59 22.87 16.80 -34.45
CA MET A 59 21.54 17.30 -34.84
C MET A 59 21.63 18.59 -35.67
N THR A 60 20.50 19.00 -36.24
CA THR A 60 20.40 20.29 -36.95
C THR A 60 20.34 21.46 -35.97
N GLU A 61 20.78 22.65 -36.39
CA GLU A 61 20.85 23.84 -35.51
C GLU A 61 19.46 24.25 -34.98
N ASP A 62 18.42 24.07 -35.79
CA ASP A 62 17.03 24.35 -35.41
C ASP A 62 16.51 23.39 -34.32
N GLU A 63 16.86 22.11 -34.40
CA GLU A 63 16.50 21.11 -33.37
C GLU A 63 17.22 21.40 -32.05
N VAL A 64 18.51 21.74 -32.12
CA VAL A 64 19.31 22.08 -30.94
C VAL A 64 18.79 23.33 -30.24
N ALA A 65 18.44 24.38 -30.99
CA ALA A 65 17.84 25.59 -30.45
C ALA A 65 16.50 25.28 -29.77
N LYS A 66 15.66 24.45 -30.38
CA LYS A 66 14.37 24.04 -29.82
C LYS A 66 14.53 23.26 -28.50
N ILE A 67 15.54 22.40 -28.41
CA ILE A 67 15.84 21.61 -27.21
C ILE A 67 16.41 22.49 -26.10
N LEU A 68 17.37 23.36 -26.40
CA LEU A 68 18.04 24.19 -25.41
C LEU A 68 17.14 25.30 -24.87
N HIS A 69 16.39 25.98 -25.74
CA HIS A 69 15.54 27.13 -25.38
C HIS A 69 14.13 26.78 -24.91
N THR A 70 13.73 25.51 -24.90
CA THR A 70 12.52 25.13 -24.16
C THR A 70 12.79 25.25 -22.66
N GLU A 71 12.34 26.36 -22.08
CA GLU A 71 12.22 26.53 -20.63
C GLU A 71 11.21 25.51 -20.10
N GLU A 72 11.71 24.38 -19.64
CA GLU A 72 10.97 23.56 -18.71
C GLU A 72 11.46 23.95 -17.33
N GLY A 73 10.75 24.89 -16.72
CA GLY A 73 10.69 24.94 -15.27
C GLY A 73 10.26 23.57 -14.75
N PHE A 74 10.60 23.27 -13.51
CA PHE A 74 9.84 22.27 -12.78
C PHE A 74 8.37 22.62 -12.97
N VAL A 75 7.65 21.84 -13.76
CA VAL A 75 6.21 21.75 -13.58
C VAL A 75 6.13 21.08 -12.22
N GLU A 76 6.10 21.88 -11.15
CA GLU A 76 5.34 21.49 -9.97
C GLU A 76 4.06 20.96 -10.58
N LYS A 77 3.87 19.64 -10.51
CA LYS A 77 2.55 19.09 -10.80
C LYS A 77 1.65 19.95 -9.94
N PRO A 78 0.73 20.76 -10.52
CA PRO A 78 -0.25 21.42 -9.68
C PRO A 78 -0.77 20.30 -8.81
N ASP A 79 -0.73 20.49 -7.49
CA ASP A 79 -1.36 19.56 -6.57
C ASP A 79 -2.65 19.15 -7.26
N GLU A 80 -2.79 17.88 -7.63
CA GLU A 80 -4.02 17.38 -8.22
C GLU A 80 -5.02 17.50 -7.06
N GLU A 81 -5.53 18.73 -6.88
CA GLU A 81 -6.66 19.07 -6.05
C GLU A 81 -7.71 18.11 -6.53
N THR A 82 -7.84 17.05 -5.73
CA THR A 82 -8.55 15.84 -6.05
C THR A 82 -9.97 16.28 -6.21
N THR A 83 -10.35 16.63 -7.45
CA THR A 83 -11.61 17.29 -7.72
C THR A 83 -12.62 16.22 -7.38
N THR A 84 -13.32 16.39 -6.25
CA THR A 84 -14.16 15.34 -5.69
C THR A 84 -15.34 15.15 -6.64
N TRP A 85 -15.21 14.16 -7.52
CA TRP A 85 -16.21 13.84 -8.52
C TRP A 85 -17.32 13.01 -7.86
N TYR A 86 -18.56 13.51 -7.91
CA TYR A 86 -19.71 12.79 -7.36
C TYR A 86 -20.40 11.95 -8.44
N HIS A 87 -20.58 10.66 -8.18
CA HIS A 87 -21.38 9.77 -9.01
C HIS A 87 -22.69 9.42 -8.29
N ARG A 88 -23.79 9.30 -9.05
CA ARG A 88 -25.06 8.78 -8.49
C ARG A 88 -24.92 7.27 -8.30
N GLY A 89 -25.03 6.81 -7.06
CA GLY A 89 -25.00 5.38 -6.72
C GLY A 89 -26.38 4.70 -6.85
N PRO A 90 -26.43 3.35 -6.82
CA PRO A 90 -27.67 2.59 -6.86
C PRO A 90 -28.50 2.78 -5.58
N MET A 91 -29.81 2.48 -5.66
CA MET A 91 -30.71 2.61 -4.51
C MET A 91 -30.36 1.64 -3.36
N SER A 92 -29.79 0.47 -3.67
CA SER A 92 -29.26 -0.46 -2.66
C SER A 92 -28.16 0.17 -1.80
N LEU A 93 -27.26 0.95 -2.41
CA LEU A 93 -26.21 1.68 -1.69
C LEU A 93 -26.80 2.75 -0.77
N ARG A 94 -27.87 3.45 -1.21
CA ARG A 94 -28.59 4.39 -0.35
C ARG A 94 -29.21 3.69 0.86
N ALA A 95 -29.88 2.55 0.66
CA ALA A 95 -30.46 1.77 1.75
C ALA A 95 -29.40 1.28 2.74
N ALA A 96 -28.28 0.75 2.24
CA ALA A 96 -27.15 0.34 3.07
C ALA A 96 -26.56 1.51 3.87
N ARG A 97 -26.42 2.70 3.27
CA ARG A 97 -25.94 3.90 3.96
C ARG A 97 -26.88 4.33 5.09
N VAL A 98 -28.19 4.24 4.90
CA VAL A 98 -29.17 4.53 5.97
C VAL A 98 -29.01 3.54 7.11
N ALA A 99 -28.90 2.24 6.82
CA ALA A 99 -28.68 1.23 7.85
C ALA A 99 -27.35 1.43 8.61
N ILE A 100 -26.27 1.77 7.90
CA ILE A 100 -24.97 2.11 8.51
C ILE A 100 -25.10 3.37 9.39
N ALA A 101 -25.86 4.39 8.95
CA ALA A 101 -26.10 5.59 9.74
C ALA A 101 -26.88 5.28 11.03
N ASP A 102 -27.96 4.50 10.95
CA ASP A 102 -28.76 4.10 12.10
C ASP A 102 -27.94 3.29 13.12
N PHE A 103 -27.10 2.36 12.63
CA PHE A 103 -26.17 1.61 13.47
C PHE A 103 -25.09 2.49 14.11
N SER A 104 -24.43 3.33 13.30
CA SER A 104 -23.26 4.11 13.74
C SER A 104 -23.63 5.27 14.65
N LEU A 105 -24.75 5.96 14.43
CA LEU A 105 -25.17 7.11 15.24
C LEU A 105 -25.48 6.70 16.68
N ARG A 106 -26.16 5.56 16.88
CA ARG A 106 -26.47 5.03 18.21
C ARG A 106 -25.18 4.68 18.98
N ARG A 107 -24.27 3.94 18.33
CA ARG A 107 -22.96 3.59 18.94
C ARG A 107 -22.06 4.80 19.16
N ALA A 108 -22.13 5.81 18.29
CA ALA A 108 -21.40 7.06 18.46
C ALA A 108 -21.88 7.82 19.71
N LYS A 109 -23.20 7.86 19.95
CA LYS A 109 -23.78 8.42 21.18
C LYS A 109 -23.27 7.68 22.42
N GLU A 110 -23.34 6.35 22.44
CA GLU A 110 -22.84 5.53 23.56
C GLU A 110 -21.34 5.72 23.79
N ARG A 111 -20.54 5.74 22.72
CA ARG A 111 -19.10 6.01 22.79
C ARG A 111 -18.81 7.37 23.40
N LEU A 112 -19.58 8.41 23.03
CA LEU A 112 -19.43 9.76 23.59
C LEU A 112 -19.83 9.82 25.07
N ILE A 113 -20.86 9.09 25.47
CA ILE A 113 -21.25 8.99 26.88
C ILE A 113 -20.11 8.38 27.69
N ARG A 114 -19.59 7.21 27.27
CA ARG A 114 -18.42 6.57 27.92
C ARG A 114 -17.19 7.47 27.94
N ALA A 115 -16.95 8.22 26.87
CA ALA A 115 -15.83 9.16 26.81
C ALA A 115 -15.99 10.31 27.82
N ARG A 116 -17.21 10.85 27.99
CA ARG A 116 -17.52 11.88 29.00
C ARG A 116 -17.39 11.35 30.42
N GLU A 117 -17.88 10.14 30.68
CA GLU A 117 -17.71 9.46 31.98
C GLU A 117 -16.23 9.26 32.31
N ASN A 118 -15.42 8.78 31.35
CA ASN A 118 -13.98 8.65 31.51
C ASN A 118 -13.28 10.00 31.70
N ALA A 119 -13.73 11.05 31.02
CA ALA A 119 -13.21 12.40 31.18
C ALA A 119 -13.53 12.99 32.56
N ALA A 120 -14.70 12.68 33.12
CA ALA A 120 -15.12 13.13 34.45
C ALA A 120 -14.36 12.46 35.60
N ARG A 121 -13.65 11.33 35.36
CA ARG A 121 -12.88 10.65 36.41
C ARG A 121 -11.77 11.56 36.99
N PRO A 122 -11.55 11.54 38.31
CA PRO A 122 -10.48 12.28 38.97
C PRO A 122 -9.08 11.99 38.39
N PRO A 123 -8.15 12.96 38.41
CA PRO A 123 -6.79 12.78 37.88
C PRO A 123 -6.01 11.63 38.54
N HIS A 124 -6.20 11.40 39.84
CA HIS A 124 -5.49 10.36 40.58
C HIS A 124 -5.90 8.95 40.14
N GLU A 125 -7.21 8.70 39.90
CA GLU A 125 -7.70 7.41 39.38
C GLU A 125 -7.17 7.14 37.97
N LYS A 126 -7.12 8.17 37.12
CA LYS A 126 -6.54 8.06 35.77
C LYS A 126 -5.04 7.71 35.83
N ALA A 127 -4.31 8.34 36.76
CA ALA A 127 -2.90 8.07 36.96
C ALA A 127 -2.67 6.62 37.46
N LEU A 128 -3.49 6.16 38.42
CA LEU A 128 -3.44 4.80 38.94
C LEU A 128 -3.72 3.76 37.84
N ALA A 129 -4.81 3.91 37.09
CA ALA A 129 -5.15 2.99 36.00
C ALA A 129 -4.05 2.94 34.92
N ARG A 130 -3.40 4.09 34.64
CA ARG A 130 -2.24 4.13 33.74
C ARG A 130 -1.06 3.36 34.32
N GLN A 131 -0.75 3.55 35.60
CA GLN A 131 0.34 2.83 36.27
C GLN A 131 0.12 1.31 36.29
N GLU A 132 -1.10 0.86 36.58
CA GLU A 132 -1.48 -0.55 36.53
C GLU A 132 -1.32 -1.14 35.13
N ALA A 133 -1.80 -0.43 34.10
CA ALA A 133 -1.61 -0.86 32.72
C ALA A 133 -0.12 -0.94 32.32
N HIS A 134 0.71 0.02 32.75
CA HIS A 134 2.16 -0.02 32.49
C HIS A 134 2.81 -1.22 33.19
N LYS A 135 2.44 -1.48 34.44
CA LYS A 135 2.94 -2.63 35.19
C LYS A 135 2.56 -3.95 34.50
N TRP A 136 1.33 -4.07 34.02
CA TRP A 136 0.87 -5.24 33.28
C TRP A 136 1.62 -5.41 31.95
N ILE A 137 1.78 -4.34 31.16
CA ILE A 137 2.52 -4.39 29.89
C ILE A 137 3.98 -4.80 30.10
N GLN A 138 4.62 -4.31 31.17
CA GLN A 138 6.00 -4.68 31.53
C GLN A 138 6.15 -6.15 31.93
N GLN A 139 5.05 -6.80 32.34
CA GLN A 139 5.03 -8.21 32.72
C GLN A 139 4.67 -9.13 31.53
N LEU A 140 4.36 -8.58 30.36
CA LEU A 140 4.05 -9.37 29.16
C LEU A 140 5.29 -10.13 28.71
N ASN A 141 5.18 -11.45 28.74
CA ASN A 141 6.18 -12.37 28.23
C ASN A 141 5.56 -13.26 27.15
N LEU A 142 6.42 -13.81 26.29
CA LEU A 142 6.01 -14.81 25.30
C LEU A 142 5.44 -16.04 26.04
N HIS A 143 4.15 -16.31 25.84
CA HIS A 143 3.50 -17.48 26.44
C HIS A 143 3.79 -18.76 25.64
N ALA A 144 3.65 -18.69 24.32
CA ALA A 144 3.82 -19.82 23.42
C ALA A 144 4.28 -19.36 22.03
N SER A 145 4.88 -20.26 21.27
CA SER A 145 5.25 -20.06 19.87
C SER A 145 4.85 -21.29 19.07
N GLN A 146 4.22 -21.09 17.92
CA GLN A 146 3.74 -22.16 17.05
C GLN A 146 4.03 -21.83 15.59
N VAL A 147 4.43 -22.84 14.83
CA VAL A 147 4.60 -22.72 13.37
C VAL A 147 3.23 -22.76 12.71
N ALA A 148 2.78 -21.59 12.23
CA ALA A 148 1.47 -21.49 11.58
C ALA A 148 1.47 -22.05 10.15
N ASP A 149 2.54 -21.79 9.39
CA ASP A 149 2.57 -22.06 7.95
C ASP A 149 4.02 -22.18 7.41
N SER A 150 4.18 -22.69 6.19
CA SER A 150 5.47 -22.84 5.50
C SER A 150 6.00 -21.54 4.91
N ARG A 151 5.12 -20.54 4.76
CA ARG A 151 5.43 -19.20 4.27
C ARG A 151 5.12 -18.16 5.35
N PRO A 152 5.63 -16.92 5.22
CA PRO A 152 5.37 -15.88 6.19
C PRO A 152 3.87 -15.66 6.43
N VAL A 153 3.50 -15.55 7.70
CA VAL A 153 2.18 -15.11 8.13
C VAL A 153 2.14 -13.60 8.00
N ALA A 154 1.20 -13.09 7.21
CA ALA A 154 1.03 -11.66 6.97
C ALA A 154 0.06 -11.00 7.96
N PHE A 155 -0.84 -11.79 8.57
CA PHE A 155 -1.90 -11.25 9.40
C PHE A 155 -2.32 -12.24 10.50
N CYS A 156 -2.70 -11.71 11.67
CA CYS A 156 -3.39 -12.45 12.72
C CYS A 156 -4.43 -11.57 13.44
N GLU A 157 -5.52 -12.18 13.90
CA GLU A 157 -6.58 -11.51 14.64
C GLU A 157 -7.23 -12.44 15.66
N PHE A 158 -7.56 -11.91 16.84
CA PHE A 158 -8.33 -12.63 17.85
C PHE A 158 -9.81 -12.68 17.46
N SER A 159 -10.46 -13.80 17.78
CA SER A 159 -11.91 -13.89 17.72
C SER A 159 -12.59 -12.97 18.74
N PRO A 160 -13.87 -12.63 18.54
CA PRO A 160 -14.62 -11.76 19.46
C PRO A 160 -14.70 -12.28 20.92
N ASP A 161 -14.67 -13.60 21.12
CA ASP A 161 -14.59 -14.26 22.45
C ASP A 161 -13.16 -14.26 23.05
N SER A 162 -12.15 -13.85 22.29
CA SER A 162 -10.72 -13.90 22.65
C SER A 162 -10.16 -15.29 22.94
N GLU A 163 -10.84 -16.38 22.56
CA GLU A 163 -10.37 -17.76 22.77
C GLU A 163 -9.71 -18.37 21.53
N HIS A 164 -9.91 -17.75 20.37
CA HIS A 164 -9.43 -18.24 19.09
C HIS A 164 -8.63 -17.16 18.35
N ILE A 165 -7.79 -17.60 17.42
CA ILE A 165 -6.95 -16.73 16.59
C ILE A 165 -7.10 -17.17 15.15
N VAL A 166 -7.35 -16.24 14.23
CA VAL A 166 -7.24 -16.48 12.79
C VAL A 166 -5.89 -15.97 12.31
N THR A 167 -5.24 -16.72 11.44
CA THR A 167 -3.98 -16.33 10.79
C THR A 167 -4.15 -16.40 9.27
N ALA A 168 -3.54 -15.47 8.54
CA ALA A 168 -3.43 -15.52 7.08
C ALA A 168 -1.98 -15.30 6.65
N GLY A 169 -1.56 -16.01 5.60
CA GLY A 169 -0.18 -16.00 5.13
C GLY A 169 -0.05 -16.25 3.64
N TRP A 170 1.20 -16.23 3.17
CA TRP A 170 1.50 -16.29 1.75
C TRP A 170 1.42 -17.69 1.13
N SER A 171 1.05 -18.71 1.90
CA SER A 171 0.62 -19.99 1.32
C SER A 171 -0.78 -19.94 0.73
N GLY A 172 -1.56 -18.89 1.03
CA GLY A 172 -2.97 -18.82 0.64
C GLY A 172 -3.90 -19.66 1.52
N GLN A 173 -3.46 -20.10 2.69
CA GLN A 173 -4.25 -21.00 3.54
C GLN A 173 -4.48 -20.40 4.92
N PRO A 174 -5.51 -19.55 5.06
CA PRO A 174 -5.90 -19.03 6.36
C PRO A 174 -6.24 -20.18 7.32
N SER A 175 -5.91 -20.04 8.59
CA SER A 175 -6.11 -21.08 9.59
C SER A 175 -6.65 -20.48 10.88
N VAL A 176 -7.47 -21.25 11.59
CA VAL A 176 -7.99 -20.87 12.91
C VAL A 176 -7.36 -21.76 13.98
N TRP A 177 -6.96 -21.14 15.07
CA TRP A 177 -6.21 -21.72 16.17
C TRP A 177 -6.93 -21.48 17.49
N ARG A 178 -6.77 -22.41 18.44
CA ARG A 178 -7.14 -22.16 19.83
C ARG A 178 -6.01 -21.40 20.54
N ARG A 179 -6.35 -20.34 21.26
CA ARG A 179 -5.37 -19.47 21.96
C ARG A 179 -4.55 -20.26 22.99
N ASP A 180 -5.21 -21.06 23.83
CA ASP A 180 -4.58 -21.66 25.00
C ASP A 180 -3.64 -22.82 24.65
N THR A 181 -4.04 -23.70 23.71
CA THR A 181 -3.22 -24.85 23.31
C THR A 181 -2.32 -24.57 22.10
N CYS A 182 -2.54 -23.45 21.40
CA CYS A 182 -1.90 -23.15 20.11
C CYS A 182 -2.12 -24.26 19.06
N GLU A 183 -3.18 -25.07 19.21
CA GLU A 183 -3.53 -26.11 18.26
C GLU A 183 -4.38 -25.54 17.12
N ARG A 184 -4.12 -26.03 15.90
CA ARG A 184 -4.90 -25.66 14.73
C ARG A 184 -6.25 -26.38 14.76
N MET A 185 -7.33 -25.61 14.76
CA MET A 185 -8.68 -26.16 14.68
C MET A 185 -9.08 -26.46 13.25
N ILE A 186 -8.89 -25.48 12.34
CA ILE A 186 -9.25 -25.63 10.94
C ILE A 186 -8.24 -24.92 10.04
N ARG A 187 -8.03 -25.48 8.85
CA ARG A 187 -7.21 -24.92 7.79
C ARG A 187 -8.10 -24.72 6.57
N TYR A 188 -8.23 -23.48 6.13
CA TYR A 188 -9.02 -23.14 4.95
C TYR A 188 -8.22 -23.34 3.67
N VAL A 189 -8.83 -24.02 2.70
CA VAL A 189 -8.21 -24.33 1.41
C VAL A 189 -9.10 -23.77 0.30
N GLY A 190 -8.58 -22.77 -0.42
CA GLY A 190 -9.30 -22.19 -1.56
C GLY A 190 -8.51 -21.11 -2.31
N HIS A 191 -7.76 -20.25 -1.63
CA HIS A 191 -6.94 -19.25 -2.31
C HIS A 191 -5.83 -19.91 -3.13
N GLN A 192 -5.69 -19.46 -4.37
CA GLN A 192 -4.61 -19.87 -5.27
C GLN A 192 -3.40 -18.94 -5.12
N SER A 193 -3.65 -17.71 -4.68
CA SER A 193 -2.64 -16.69 -4.41
C SER A 193 -2.39 -16.50 -2.91
N GLN A 194 -1.43 -15.63 -2.59
CA GLN A 194 -1.07 -15.27 -1.22
C GLN A 194 -2.26 -14.60 -0.52
N SER A 195 -2.62 -15.07 0.67
CA SER A 195 -3.66 -14.41 1.47
C SER A 195 -3.05 -13.24 2.22
N GLY A 196 -3.69 -12.07 2.11
CA GLY A 196 -3.25 -10.85 2.78
C GLY A 196 -3.87 -10.69 4.16
N CYS A 197 -5.12 -11.10 4.32
CA CYS A 197 -5.91 -10.86 5.53
C CYS A 197 -6.96 -11.96 5.74
N ALA A 198 -7.27 -12.23 7.00
CA ALA A 198 -8.44 -13.02 7.39
C ALA A 198 -9.02 -12.46 8.68
N ARG A 199 -10.33 -12.23 8.72
CA ARG A 199 -11.03 -11.59 9.84
C ARG A 199 -12.19 -12.44 10.30
N PHE A 200 -12.44 -12.43 11.60
CA PHE A 200 -13.65 -13.01 12.15
C PHE A 200 -14.85 -12.11 11.89
N HIS A 201 -16.01 -12.75 11.77
CA HIS A 201 -17.29 -12.07 11.87
C HIS A 201 -17.45 -11.52 13.30
N PRO A 202 -18.03 -10.31 13.50
CA PRO A 202 -18.17 -9.71 14.84
C PRO A 202 -18.94 -10.55 15.86
N HIS A 203 -19.73 -11.51 15.38
CA HIS A 203 -20.52 -12.44 16.19
C HIS A 203 -19.98 -13.88 16.19
N ALA A 204 -18.82 -14.13 15.55
CA ALA A 204 -18.18 -15.44 15.54
C ALA A 204 -17.87 -15.88 16.98
N PHE A 205 -18.15 -17.15 17.29
CA PHE A 205 -18.02 -17.76 18.62
C PHE A 205 -18.85 -17.12 19.76
N ILE A 206 -19.65 -16.08 19.48
CA ILE A 206 -20.54 -15.46 20.48
C ILE A 206 -21.99 -15.88 20.23
N SER A 207 -22.48 -15.65 19.01
CA SER A 207 -23.89 -15.87 18.67
C SER A 207 -24.12 -16.39 17.25
N ALA A 208 -23.10 -16.36 16.38
CA ALA A 208 -23.19 -16.97 15.06
C ALA A 208 -23.05 -18.50 15.18
N ASP A 209 -23.85 -19.22 14.39
CA ASP A 209 -23.72 -20.67 14.30
C ASP A 209 -22.43 -21.07 13.58
N SER A 210 -21.85 -22.23 13.89
CA SER A 210 -20.57 -22.67 13.32
C SER A 210 -20.65 -22.90 11.81
N SER A 211 -21.83 -23.31 11.32
CA SER A 211 -22.11 -23.53 9.90
C SER A 211 -22.35 -22.22 9.12
N GLU A 212 -22.61 -21.10 9.80
CA GLU A 212 -22.79 -19.80 9.16
C GLU A 212 -21.44 -19.14 8.83
N LEU A 213 -21.51 -17.95 8.24
CA LEU A 213 -20.34 -17.12 7.97
C LEU A 213 -19.67 -16.68 9.26
N ASN A 214 -18.45 -17.17 9.48
CA ASN A 214 -17.66 -16.85 10.66
C ASN A 214 -16.32 -16.18 10.32
N VAL A 215 -15.76 -16.44 9.14
CA VAL A 215 -14.46 -15.88 8.73
C VAL A 215 -14.56 -15.35 7.31
N ALA A 216 -13.95 -14.19 7.05
CA ALA A 216 -13.75 -13.66 5.71
C ALA A 216 -12.25 -13.49 5.45
N SER A 217 -11.78 -13.84 4.27
CA SER A 217 -10.35 -13.70 3.92
C SER A 217 -10.15 -13.13 2.53
N CYS A 218 -9.08 -12.38 2.36
CA CYS A 218 -8.70 -11.75 1.09
C CYS A 218 -7.38 -12.32 0.55
N ALA A 219 -7.24 -12.35 -0.78
CA ALA A 219 -6.00 -12.70 -1.46
C ALA A 219 -5.58 -11.66 -2.51
N HIS A 220 -4.32 -11.77 -2.92
CA HIS A 220 -3.69 -10.85 -3.88
C HIS A 220 -4.21 -11.02 -5.32
N ASP A 221 -4.98 -12.07 -5.58
CA ASP A 221 -5.68 -12.29 -6.85
C ASP A 221 -7.01 -11.50 -6.96
N GLY A 222 -7.34 -10.69 -5.95
CA GLY A 222 -8.59 -9.93 -5.89
C GLY A 222 -9.79 -10.76 -5.45
N THR A 223 -9.58 -12.01 -5.02
CA THR A 223 -10.63 -12.86 -4.51
C THR A 223 -10.82 -12.66 -3.00
N VAL A 224 -12.09 -12.68 -2.58
CA VAL A 224 -12.48 -12.71 -1.17
C VAL A 224 -13.34 -13.94 -0.95
N TYR A 225 -12.90 -14.81 -0.04
CA TYR A 225 -13.66 -15.99 0.37
C TYR A 225 -14.31 -15.79 1.72
N LEU A 226 -15.53 -16.32 1.83
CA LEU A 226 -16.32 -16.39 3.05
C LEU A 226 -16.35 -17.83 3.54
N TRP A 227 -16.09 -18.06 4.83
CA TRP A 227 -15.89 -19.38 5.41
C TRP A 227 -16.79 -19.61 6.63
N SER A 228 -17.16 -20.87 6.82
CA SER A 228 -17.71 -21.39 8.07
C SER A 228 -16.61 -21.97 8.95
N LEU A 229 -16.92 -22.29 10.22
CA LEU A 229 -15.97 -22.95 11.11
C LEU A 229 -15.95 -24.47 10.91
N ASP A 230 -17.01 -25.03 10.30
CA ASP A 230 -17.17 -26.49 10.12
C ASP A 230 -16.61 -27.00 8.78
N ASN A 231 -16.42 -26.12 7.80
CA ASN A 231 -16.01 -26.50 6.45
C ASN A 231 -14.68 -25.87 6.07
N GLU A 232 -13.76 -26.69 5.56
CA GLU A 232 -12.45 -26.25 5.07
C GLU A 232 -12.54 -25.52 3.72
N LYS A 233 -13.63 -25.75 2.98
CA LYS A 233 -13.91 -25.11 1.69
C LYS A 233 -14.71 -23.82 1.86
N PRO A 234 -14.55 -22.84 0.96
CA PRO A 234 -15.27 -21.58 1.07
C PRO A 234 -16.77 -21.79 0.84
N LEU A 235 -17.60 -21.10 1.63
CA LEU A 235 -19.05 -21.03 1.44
C LEU A 235 -19.41 -20.25 0.18
N SER A 236 -18.70 -19.14 -0.04
CA SER A 236 -18.91 -18.30 -1.21
C SER A 236 -17.64 -17.56 -1.58
N GLU A 237 -17.61 -17.15 -2.84
CA GLU A 237 -16.53 -16.39 -3.45
C GLU A 237 -17.05 -15.03 -3.94
N LEU A 238 -16.28 -13.98 -3.65
CA LEU A 238 -16.49 -12.64 -4.18
C LEU A 238 -15.28 -12.31 -5.05
N ARG A 239 -15.53 -11.99 -6.33
CA ARG A 239 -14.52 -11.49 -7.27
C ARG A 239 -14.98 -10.17 -7.84
N GLU A 240 -14.03 -9.30 -8.14
CA GLU A 240 -14.31 -8.13 -8.97
C GLU A 240 -14.67 -8.61 -10.38
N THR A 241 -15.81 -8.14 -10.90
CA THR A 241 -16.33 -8.45 -12.25
C THR A 241 -15.80 -7.47 -13.28
#